data_AF-A0A8J3G513-F1
#
_entry.id   AF-A0A8J3G513-F1
#
_cell.length_a   1.000
_cell.length_b   1.000
_cell.length_c   1.000
_cell.angle_alpha   90.00
_cell.angle_beta   90.00
_cell.angle_gamma   90.00
#
_symmetry.space_group_name_H-M   'P 1'
#
loop_
_entity.id
_entity.type
_entity.pdbx_description
1 polymer ?
#
loop_
_entity_poly.entity_id
_entity_poly.type
_entity_poly.pdbx_seq_one_letter_code
_entity_poly.pdbx_strand_id
1 'polypeptide(L)'
;MNQQHSNETSLTESVEKLIEACRQEDAYNSAGSKTMKWVYSLFGGIALLATWVVSLESCDCTYDRAIAYSFLFGIGYFLGYLFWEQRKKANFSYDVAAAKLLPLIIQRFDIRSSQIVALIPPLLSIGAALSLVVNNPKGDDLNWVNFWLVFGLFLLVIFIFAYVGYRIWKTRQEPLVVEARRILREVDVA
;
A
#
# COMPACT_ATOMS: atom_id res chain seq x y z
N MET A 1 2.35 -49.28 6.51
CA MET A 1 0.96 -48.80 6.56
C MET A 1 0.73 -47.72 7.64
N ASN A 2 1.29 -47.80 8.85
CA ASN A 2 1.06 -46.76 9.89
C ASN A 2 1.74 -45.40 9.66
N GLN A 3 2.79 -45.31 8.83
CA GLN A 3 3.51 -44.04 8.57
C GLN A 3 2.84 -43.13 7.53
N GLN A 4 2.07 -43.67 6.58
CA GLN A 4 1.35 -42.86 5.59
C GLN A 4 0.20 -42.10 6.23
N HIS A 5 -0.55 -42.75 7.13
CA HIS A 5 -1.69 -42.12 7.80
C HIS A 5 -1.25 -41.00 8.77
N SER A 6 -0.11 -41.15 9.45
CA SER A 6 0.43 -40.09 10.31
C SER A 6 0.91 -38.86 9.52
N ASN A 7 1.41 -39.04 8.29
CA ASN A 7 1.87 -37.94 7.44
C ASN A 7 0.71 -37.16 6.81
N GLU A 8 -0.39 -37.83 6.42
CA GLU A 8 -1.58 -37.14 5.88
C GLU A 8 -2.27 -36.29 6.96
N THR A 9 -2.29 -36.78 8.20
CA THR A 9 -2.93 -36.04 9.31
C THR A 9 -2.13 -34.79 9.68
N SER A 10 -0.79 -34.88 9.70
CA SER A 10 0.08 -33.73 10.01
C SER A 10 0.10 -32.67 8.89
N LEU A 11 0.01 -33.08 7.63
CA LEU A 11 -0.08 -32.18 6.49
C LEU A 11 -1.42 -31.41 6.49
N THR A 12 -2.52 -32.10 6.74
CA THR A 12 -3.85 -31.49 6.81
C THR A 12 -3.92 -30.47 7.95
N GLU A 13 -3.40 -30.81 9.13
CA GLU A 13 -3.32 -29.90 10.27
C GLU A 13 -2.44 -28.66 9.95
N SER A 14 -1.33 -28.85 9.22
CA SER A 14 -0.45 -27.74 8.80
C SER A 14 -1.15 -26.78 7.83
N VAL A 15 -1.93 -27.33 6.88
CA VAL A 15 -2.72 -26.53 5.93
C VAL A 15 -3.80 -25.74 6.66
N GLU A 16 -4.54 -26.35 7.58
CA GLU A 16 -5.58 -25.66 8.36
C GLU A 16 -5.01 -24.53 9.21
N LYS A 17 -3.88 -24.75 9.89
CA LYS A 17 -3.17 -23.71 10.65
C LYS A 17 -2.72 -22.55 9.76
N LEU A 18 -2.20 -22.84 8.56
CA LEU A 18 -1.80 -21.81 7.60
C LEU A 18 -3.00 -20.99 7.13
N ILE A 19 -4.13 -21.63 6.82
CA ILE A 19 -5.36 -20.95 6.39
C ILE A 19 -5.87 -20.02 7.49
N GLU A 20 -5.90 -20.48 8.74
CA GLU A 20 -6.34 -19.67 9.87
C GLU A 20 -5.42 -18.46 10.09
N ALA A 21 -4.10 -18.66 10.03
CA ALA A 21 -3.14 -17.56 10.11
C ALA A 21 -3.32 -16.54 8.97
N CYS A 22 -3.58 -17.01 7.74
CA CYS A 22 -3.88 -16.14 6.59
C CYS A 22 -5.16 -15.33 6.80
N ARG A 23 -6.22 -15.94 7.34
CA ARG A 23 -7.49 -15.26 7.66
C ARG A 23 -7.30 -14.18 8.72
N GLN A 24 -6.52 -14.46 9.75
CA GLN A 24 -6.20 -13.47 10.80
C GLN A 24 -5.42 -12.28 10.25
N GLU A 25 -4.43 -12.52 9.40
CA GLU A 25 -3.65 -11.46 8.76
C GLU A 25 -4.50 -10.64 7.76
N ASP A 26 -5.42 -11.29 7.02
CA ASP A 26 -6.39 -10.59 6.18
C ASP A 26 -7.35 -9.70 6.98
N ALA A 27 -7.82 -10.17 8.14
CA ALA A 27 -8.67 -9.38 9.03
C ALA A 27 -7.91 -8.15 9.57
N TYR A 28 -6.65 -8.34 9.97
CA TYR A 28 -5.77 -7.25 10.40
C TYR A 28 -5.55 -6.22 9.28
N ASN A 29 -5.19 -6.69 8.08
CA ASN A 29 -4.99 -5.83 6.92
C ASN A 29 -6.27 -5.10 6.52
N SER A 30 -7.42 -5.76 6.59
CA SER A 30 -8.73 -5.15 6.33
C SER A 30 -9.01 -4.00 7.30
N ALA A 31 -8.80 -4.21 8.60
CA ALA A 31 -8.95 -3.16 9.60
C ALA A 31 -8.02 -1.97 9.36
N GLY A 32 -6.72 -2.22 9.13
CA GLY A 32 -5.75 -1.16 8.82
C GLY A 32 -6.11 -0.39 7.55
N SER A 33 -6.58 -1.09 6.52
CA SER A 33 -6.96 -0.49 5.25
C SER A 33 -8.22 0.38 5.34
N LYS A 34 -9.17 0.07 6.24
CA LYS A 34 -10.34 0.92 6.52
C LYS A 34 -9.92 2.22 7.18
N THR A 35 -9.04 2.15 8.19
CA THR A 35 -8.48 3.32 8.87
C THR A 35 -7.73 4.20 7.86
N MET A 36 -6.89 3.59 7.01
CA MET A 36 -6.13 4.35 6.02
C MET A 36 -7.03 5.02 4.98
N LYS A 37 -8.07 4.34 4.50
CA LYS A 37 -9.09 4.97 3.65
C LYS A 37 -9.75 6.17 4.32
N TRP A 38 -10.15 6.03 5.59
CA TRP A 38 -10.77 7.12 6.32
C TRP A 38 -9.84 8.33 6.46
N VAL A 39 -8.58 8.09 6.84
CA VAL A 39 -7.56 9.14 6.95
C VAL A 39 -7.34 9.85 5.61
N TYR A 40 -7.11 9.09 4.52
CA TYR A 40 -6.88 9.68 3.20
C TYR A 40 -8.11 10.40 2.64
N SER A 41 -9.32 9.91 2.91
CA SER A 41 -10.56 10.61 2.53
C SER A 41 -10.71 11.93 3.29
N LEU A 42 -10.36 11.97 4.57
CA LEU A 42 -10.35 13.21 5.36
C LEU A 42 -9.34 14.22 4.79
N PHE A 43 -8.10 13.78 4.54
CA PHE A 43 -7.07 14.62 3.92
C PHE A 43 -7.48 15.10 2.51
N GLY A 44 -8.09 14.23 1.70
CA GLY A 44 -8.62 14.59 0.40
C GLY A 44 -9.73 15.63 0.48
N GLY A 45 -10.64 15.53 1.46
CA GLY A 45 -11.67 16.52 1.72
C GLY A 45 -11.09 17.89 2.10
N ILE A 46 -10.09 17.90 3.00
CA ILE A 46 -9.39 19.13 3.39
C ILE A 46 -8.67 19.75 2.19
N ALA A 47 -7.97 18.94 1.38
CA ALA A 47 -7.28 19.41 0.18
C ALA A 47 -8.24 19.99 -0.85
N LEU A 48 -9.43 19.39 -1.03
CA LEU A 48 -10.48 19.91 -1.91
C LEU A 48 -11.01 21.26 -1.43
N LEU A 49 -11.30 21.39 -0.13
CA LEU A 49 -11.74 22.65 0.45
C LEU A 49 -10.68 23.75 0.31
N ALA A 50 -9.42 23.44 0.62
CA ALA A 50 -8.31 24.38 0.45
C ALA A 50 -8.16 24.82 -1.02
N THR A 51 -8.25 23.88 -1.97
CA THR A 51 -8.20 24.19 -3.40
C THR A 51 -9.36 25.08 -3.83
N TRP A 52 -10.56 24.83 -3.29
CA TRP A 52 -11.75 25.60 -3.61
C TRP A 52 -11.66 27.04 -3.10
N VAL A 53 -11.16 27.24 -1.87
CA VAL A 53 -10.90 28.58 -1.30
C VAL A 53 -9.89 29.35 -2.15
N VAL A 54 -8.75 28.74 -2.49
CA VAL A 54 -7.73 29.35 -3.36
C VAL A 54 -8.28 29.70 -4.74
N SER A 55 -9.20 28.88 -5.27
CA SER A 55 -9.82 29.11 -6.58
C SER A 55 -10.83 30.27 -6.57
N LEU A 56 -11.48 30.55 -5.43
CA LEU A 56 -12.45 31.63 -5.28
C LEU A 56 -11.78 33.02 -5.10
N GLU A 57 -10.61 33.07 -4.46
CA GLU A 57 -9.93 34.33 -4.14
C GLU A 57 -9.05 34.90 -5.26
N SER A 58 -8.66 34.11 -6.27
CA SER A 58 -7.60 34.53 -7.20
C SER A 58 -7.92 34.26 -8.68
N CYS A 59 -8.14 35.32 -9.46
CA CYS A 59 -8.27 35.24 -10.92
C CYS A 59 -6.93 35.00 -11.66
N ASP A 60 -5.78 35.23 -11.02
CA ASP A 60 -4.45 35.27 -11.67
C ASP A 60 -3.38 34.33 -11.04
N CYS A 61 -3.79 33.32 -10.26
CA CYS A 61 -2.86 32.39 -9.59
C CYS A 61 -2.78 31.03 -10.29
N THR A 62 -2.15 30.99 -11.47
CA THR A 62 -1.92 29.75 -12.23
C THR A 62 -1.04 28.74 -11.48
N TYR A 63 -0.02 29.22 -10.75
CA TYR A 63 0.89 28.36 -9.98
C TYR A 63 0.22 27.70 -8.78
N ASP A 64 -0.55 28.47 -7.99
CA ASP A 64 -1.22 27.93 -6.79
C ASP A 64 -2.26 26.88 -7.15
N ARG A 65 -2.97 27.07 -8.28
CA ARG A 65 -3.90 26.07 -8.83
C ARG A 65 -3.16 24.81 -9.29
N ALA A 66 -2.02 24.93 -9.97
CA ALA A 66 -1.24 23.79 -10.41
C ALA A 66 -0.68 22.97 -9.23
N ILE A 67 -0.23 23.64 -8.17
CA ILE A 67 0.20 22.98 -6.91
C ILE A 67 -0.99 22.23 -6.30
N ALA A 68 -2.13 22.89 -6.16
CA ALA A 68 -3.34 22.30 -5.59
C ALA A 68 -3.84 21.07 -6.38
N TYR A 69 -3.89 21.16 -7.72
CA TYR A 69 -4.27 20.04 -8.58
C TYR A 69 -3.27 18.88 -8.51
N SER A 70 -1.97 19.17 -8.38
CA SER A 70 -0.95 18.12 -8.21
C SER A 70 -1.12 17.37 -6.89
N PHE A 71 -1.46 18.06 -5.80
CA PHE A 71 -1.80 17.42 -4.53
C PHE A 71 -3.09 16.59 -4.63
N LEU A 72 -4.14 17.13 -5.24
CA LEU A 72 -5.40 16.41 -5.45
C LEU A 72 -5.22 15.17 -6.33
N PHE A 73 -4.41 15.26 -7.38
CA PHE A 73 -4.08 14.11 -8.22
C PHE A 73 -3.36 13.03 -7.41
N GLY A 74 -2.35 13.39 -6.62
CA GLY A 74 -1.61 12.44 -5.80
C GLY A 74 -2.50 11.70 -4.80
N ILE A 75 -3.34 12.45 -4.06
CA ILE A 75 -4.28 11.88 -3.09
C ILE A 75 -5.34 11.03 -3.79
N GLY A 76 -5.94 11.53 -4.87
CA GLY A 76 -6.99 10.85 -5.62
C GLY A 76 -6.49 9.55 -6.25
N TYR A 77 -5.30 9.58 -6.84
CA TYR A 77 -4.64 8.39 -7.38
C TYR A 77 -4.40 7.35 -6.28
N PHE A 78 -3.85 7.76 -5.14
CA PHE A 78 -3.55 6.84 -4.04
C PHE A 78 -4.82 6.23 -3.43
N LEU A 79 -5.88 7.03 -3.25
CA LEU A 79 -7.20 6.54 -2.85
C LEU A 79 -7.75 5.53 -3.86
N GLY A 80 -7.73 5.87 -5.15
CA GLY A 80 -8.17 4.97 -6.22
C GLY A 80 -7.42 3.63 -6.20
N TYR A 81 -6.10 3.68 -6.03
CA TYR A 81 -5.27 2.49 -5.87
C TYR A 81 -5.65 1.66 -4.63
N LEU A 82 -5.84 2.28 -3.47
CA LEU A 82 -6.28 1.59 -2.25
C LEU A 82 -7.65 0.93 -2.41
N PHE A 83 -8.60 1.58 -3.09
CA PHE A 83 -9.91 0.99 -3.37
C PHE A 83 -9.80 -0.20 -4.33
N TRP A 84 -8.99 -0.07 -5.38
CA TRP A 84 -8.76 -1.14 -6.36
C TRP A 84 -8.11 -2.37 -5.71
N GLU A 85 -7.04 -2.19 -4.95
CA GLU A 85 -6.36 -3.29 -4.24
C GLU A 85 -7.26 -3.96 -3.19
N GLN A 86 -8.06 -3.20 -2.45
CA GLN A 86 -9.02 -3.81 -1.53
C GLN A 86 -10.09 -4.64 -2.24
N ARG A 87 -10.64 -4.13 -3.35
CA ARG A 87 -11.66 -4.86 -4.11
C ARG A 87 -11.10 -6.16 -4.67
N LYS A 88 -9.85 -6.15 -5.12
CA LYS A 88 -9.11 -7.35 -5.55
C LYS A 88 -8.93 -8.34 -4.40
N LYS A 89 -8.57 -7.87 -3.20
CA LYS A 89 -8.38 -8.72 -2.01
C LYS A 89 -9.68 -9.29 -1.44
N ALA A 90 -10.79 -8.57 -1.56
CA ALA A 90 -12.10 -8.98 -1.07
C ALA A 90 -12.70 -10.18 -1.83
N ASN A 91 -12.34 -10.36 -3.10
CA ASN A 91 -12.86 -11.45 -3.94
C ASN A 91 -12.15 -12.79 -3.74
N PHE A 92 -11.40 -12.96 -2.66
CA PHE A 92 -10.62 -14.17 -2.40
C PHE A 92 -11.40 -15.13 -1.52
N SER A 93 -11.57 -16.37 -1.99
CA SER A 93 -12.18 -17.45 -1.22
C SER A 93 -11.11 -18.43 -0.74
N TYR A 94 -11.22 -18.82 0.52
CA TYR A 94 -10.43 -19.90 1.12
C TYR A 94 -11.07 -21.29 0.90
N ASP A 95 -12.24 -21.36 0.27
CA ASP A 95 -13.03 -22.60 0.10
C ASP A 95 -12.62 -23.39 -1.16
N VAL A 96 -11.36 -23.23 -1.58
CA VAL A 96 -10.80 -23.89 -2.76
C VAL A 96 -9.85 -25.01 -2.30
N ALA A 97 -9.74 -26.08 -3.09
CA ALA A 97 -8.80 -27.16 -2.83
C ALA A 97 -7.37 -26.66 -2.53
N ALA A 98 -6.71 -27.25 -1.52
CA ALA A 98 -5.42 -26.80 -0.99
C ALA A 98 -4.33 -26.62 -2.05
N ALA A 99 -4.27 -27.52 -3.03
CA ALA A 99 -3.32 -27.45 -4.16
C ALA A 99 -3.48 -26.17 -5.01
N LYS A 100 -4.69 -25.61 -5.12
CA LYS A 100 -4.95 -24.33 -5.80
C LYS A 100 -4.84 -23.13 -4.86
N LEU A 101 -5.07 -23.35 -3.56
CA LEU A 101 -5.05 -22.28 -2.55
C LEU A 101 -3.62 -21.83 -2.22
N LEU A 102 -2.67 -22.76 -2.08
CA LEU A 102 -1.29 -22.45 -1.70
C LEU A 102 -0.59 -21.48 -2.69
N PRO A 103 -0.66 -21.67 -4.03
CA PRO A 103 -0.13 -20.70 -4.99
C PRO A 103 -0.80 -19.31 -4.88
N LEU A 104 -2.10 -19.29 -4.59
CA LEU A 104 -2.87 -18.05 -4.42
C LEU A 104 -2.47 -17.30 -3.15
N ILE A 105 -2.18 -18.00 -2.04
CA ILE A 105 -1.66 -17.42 -0.80
C ILE A 105 -0.30 -16.79 -1.04
N ILE A 106 0.62 -17.50 -1.70
CA ILE A 106 1.94 -16.96 -2.08
C ILE A 106 1.76 -15.69 -2.88
N GLN A 107 0.93 -15.73 -3.92
CA GLN A 107 0.65 -14.59 -4.76
C GLN A 107 0.03 -13.38 -4.02
N ARG A 108 -0.70 -13.63 -2.93
CA ARG A 108 -1.43 -12.60 -2.16
C ARG A 108 -0.52 -11.84 -1.21
N PHE A 109 0.40 -12.54 -0.53
CA PHE A 109 1.25 -11.98 0.52
C PHE A 109 2.68 -11.65 0.08
N ASP A 110 3.08 -12.07 -1.13
CA ASP A 110 4.39 -11.71 -1.68
C ASP A 110 4.42 -10.25 -2.18
N ILE A 111 5.55 -9.57 -2.00
CA ILE A 111 5.75 -8.20 -2.49
C ILE A 111 6.01 -8.26 -3.99
N ARG A 112 5.17 -7.58 -4.77
CA ARG A 112 5.36 -7.47 -6.22
C ARG A 112 5.98 -6.13 -6.60
N SER A 113 6.91 -6.16 -7.56
CA SER A 113 7.45 -4.94 -8.17
C SER A 113 6.34 -4.03 -8.72
N SER A 114 5.25 -4.60 -9.22
CA SER A 114 4.08 -3.83 -9.69
C SER A 114 3.44 -2.97 -8.59
N GLN A 115 3.43 -3.44 -7.33
CA GLN A 115 2.88 -2.68 -6.20
C GLN A 115 3.80 -1.52 -5.81
N ILE A 116 5.12 -1.70 -5.98
CA ILE A 116 6.12 -0.64 -5.77
C ILE A 116 6.01 0.42 -6.88
N VAL A 117 5.91 -0.01 -8.14
CA VAL A 117 5.76 0.90 -9.29
C VAL A 117 4.47 1.72 -9.19
N ALA A 118 3.39 1.15 -8.65
CA ALA A 118 2.15 1.87 -8.43
C ALA A 118 2.28 3.08 -7.49
N LEU A 119 3.33 3.15 -6.65
CA LEU A 119 3.59 4.28 -5.76
C LEU A 119 4.30 5.45 -6.48
N ILE A 120 4.87 5.25 -7.66
CA ILE A 120 5.66 6.27 -8.38
C ILE A 120 4.81 7.49 -8.79
N PRO A 121 3.61 7.35 -9.40
CA PRO A 121 2.82 8.51 -9.81
C PRO A 121 2.49 9.51 -8.69
N PRO A 122 2.02 9.10 -7.49
CA PRO A 122 1.76 10.06 -6.41
C PRO A 122 3.05 10.69 -5.87
N LEU A 123 4.16 9.94 -5.85
CA LEU A 123 5.49 10.46 -5.48
C LEU A 123 5.95 11.57 -6.44
N LEU A 124 5.82 11.36 -7.75
CA LEU A 124 6.16 12.36 -8.77
C LEU A 124 5.24 13.58 -8.67
N SER A 125 3.95 13.39 -8.40
CA SER A 125 2.99 14.48 -8.25
C SER A 125 3.33 15.40 -7.09
N ILE A 126 3.74 14.83 -5.94
CA ILE A 126 4.18 15.63 -4.78
C ILE A 126 5.52 16.33 -5.07
N GLY A 127 6.45 15.65 -5.75
CA GLY A 127 7.71 16.26 -6.19
C GLY A 127 7.49 17.45 -7.14
N ALA A 128 6.56 17.32 -8.09
CA ALA A 128 6.18 18.40 -8.99
C ALA A 128 5.52 19.56 -8.23
N ALA A 129 4.60 19.28 -7.29
CA ALA A 129 3.98 20.29 -6.45
C ALA A 129 5.02 21.08 -5.64
N LEU A 130 5.97 20.39 -5.00
CA LEU A 130 7.06 21.03 -4.25
C LEU A 130 7.96 21.87 -5.15
N SER A 131 8.29 21.39 -6.36
CA SER A 131 9.08 22.15 -7.32
C SER A 131 8.37 23.43 -7.79
N LEU A 132 7.05 23.38 -7.98
CA LEU A 132 6.26 24.56 -8.34
C LEU A 132 6.18 25.58 -7.21
N VAL A 133 6.18 25.15 -5.94
CA VAL A 133 6.22 26.05 -4.78
C VAL A 133 7.53 26.85 -4.74
N VAL A 134 8.67 26.22 -5.04
CA VAL A 134 10.00 26.89 -5.03
C VAL A 134 10.15 27.87 -6.18
N ASN A 135 9.65 27.49 -7.35
CA ASN A 135 9.75 28.31 -8.54
C ASN A 135 8.63 29.36 -8.64
N ASN A 136 7.77 29.48 -7.62
CA ASN A 136 6.68 30.46 -7.62
C ASN A 136 7.26 31.87 -7.43
N PRO A 137 7.18 32.76 -8.44
CA PRO A 137 7.79 34.08 -8.39
C PRO A 137 7.08 35.06 -7.44
N LYS A 138 5.95 34.66 -6.84
CA LYS A 138 5.16 35.48 -5.90
C LYS A 138 5.29 35.07 -4.43
N GLY A 139 5.92 33.93 -4.14
CA GLY A 139 6.09 33.44 -2.76
C GLY A 139 7.38 34.00 -2.15
N ASP A 140 7.30 34.52 -0.93
CA ASP A 140 8.47 34.93 -0.13
C ASP A 140 9.58 33.88 -0.21
N ASP A 141 10.77 34.30 -0.64
CA ASP A 141 12.07 33.61 -0.73
C ASP A 141 12.11 32.18 -0.14
N LEU A 142 11.43 31.21 -0.76
CA LEU A 142 11.69 29.81 -0.47
C LEU A 142 13.00 29.45 -1.17
N ASN A 143 14.11 29.86 -0.55
CA ASN A 143 15.45 29.59 -1.01
C ASN A 143 15.64 28.09 -1.30
N TRP A 144 16.47 27.74 -2.28
CA TRP A 144 16.79 26.35 -2.61
C TRP A 144 17.17 25.48 -1.40
N VAL A 145 17.72 26.09 -0.34
CA VAL A 145 18.00 25.44 0.95
C VAL A 145 16.71 24.95 1.63
N ASN A 146 15.68 25.79 1.68
CA ASN A 146 14.37 25.43 2.26
C ASN A 146 13.66 24.36 1.44
N PHE A 147 13.80 24.39 0.10
CA PHE A 147 13.32 23.30 -0.75
C PHE A 147 13.93 21.96 -0.36
N TRP A 148 15.26 21.89 -0.32
CA TRP A 148 15.96 20.64 -0.01
C TRP A 148 15.68 20.16 1.42
N LEU A 149 15.43 21.07 2.37
CA LEU A 149 14.97 20.72 3.71
C LEU A 149 13.56 20.10 3.69
N VAL A 150 12.59 20.73 3.03
CA VAL A 150 11.22 20.22 2.94
C VAL A 150 11.17 18.91 2.14
N PHE A 151 11.86 18.84 1.02
CA PHE A 151 11.95 17.64 0.19
C PHE A 151 12.69 16.52 0.91
N GLY A 152 13.78 16.83 1.62
CA GLY A 152 14.51 15.87 2.45
C GLY A 152 13.65 15.31 3.59
N LEU A 153 12.88 16.16 4.27
CA LEU A 153 11.93 15.74 5.31
C LEU A 153 10.81 14.87 4.72
N PHE A 154 10.29 15.23 3.54
CA PHE A 154 9.32 14.40 2.82
C PHE A 154 9.87 13.01 2.47
N LEU A 155 11.08 12.93 1.92
CA LEU A 155 11.74 11.66 1.63
C LEU A 155 12.00 10.84 2.91
N LEU A 156 12.38 11.48 4.00
CA LEU A 156 12.58 10.84 5.29
C LEU A 156 11.28 10.21 5.81
N VAL A 157 10.17 10.93 5.72
CA VAL A 157 8.84 10.41 6.10
C VAL A 157 8.48 9.20 5.24
N ILE A 158 8.67 9.26 3.93
CA ILE A 158 8.44 8.11 3.03
C ILE A 158 9.31 6.92 3.43
N PHE A 159 10.59 7.13 3.72
CA PHE A 159 11.51 6.07 4.15
C PHE A 159 11.06 5.42 5.45
N ILE A 160 10.60 6.21 6.43
CA ILE A 160 10.07 5.68 7.69
C ILE A 160 8.85 4.79 7.41
N PHE A 161 7.88 5.25 6.63
CA PHE A 161 6.69 4.46 6.32
C PHE A 161 7.02 3.21 5.50
N ALA A 162 7.93 3.32 4.52
CA ALA A 162 8.40 2.17 3.75
C ALA A 162 9.11 1.15 4.65
N TYR A 163 9.93 1.60 5.59
CA TYR A 163 10.60 0.73 6.55
C TYR A 163 9.61 0.04 7.49
N VAL A 164 8.62 0.78 8.02
CA VAL A 164 7.54 0.20 8.83
C VAL A 164 6.76 -0.84 8.04
N GLY A 165 6.38 -0.53 6.80
CA GLY A 165 5.70 -1.47 5.91
C GLY A 165 6.51 -2.74 5.64
N TYR A 166 7.81 -2.59 5.37
CA TYR A 166 8.73 -3.71 5.20
C TYR A 166 8.85 -4.56 6.47
N ARG A 167 8.93 -3.92 7.66
CA ARG A 167 8.97 -4.63 8.93
C ARG A 167 7.70 -5.44 9.18
N ILE A 168 6.53 -4.88 8.88
CA ILE A 168 5.25 -5.59 8.99
C ILE A 168 5.22 -6.79 8.05
N TRP A 169 5.63 -6.59 6.79
CA TRP A 169 5.70 -7.68 5.83
C TRP A 169 6.63 -8.80 6.31
N LYS A 170 7.85 -8.45 6.73
CA LYS A 170 8.87 -9.40 7.20
C LYS A 170 8.42 -10.20 8.41
N THR A 171 7.70 -9.59 9.35
CA THR A 171 7.30 -10.28 10.59
C THR A 171 6.00 -11.04 10.47
N ARG A 172 5.08 -10.63 9.58
CA ARG A 172 3.73 -11.20 9.51
C ARG A 172 3.39 -11.91 8.21
N GLN A 173 3.86 -11.39 7.07
CA GLN A 173 3.42 -11.85 5.74
C GLN A 173 4.45 -12.79 5.11
N GLU A 174 5.75 -12.50 5.26
CA GLU A 174 6.84 -13.37 4.80
C GLU A 174 6.74 -14.79 5.39
N PRO A 175 6.47 -15.00 6.69
CA PRO A 175 6.34 -16.35 7.25
C PRO A 175 5.21 -17.15 6.59
N LEU A 176 4.08 -16.51 6.25
CA LEU A 176 2.96 -17.16 5.57
C LEU A 176 3.34 -17.62 4.16
N VAL A 177 4.12 -16.81 3.44
CA VAL A 177 4.62 -17.14 2.10
C VAL A 177 5.63 -18.29 2.17
N VAL A 178 6.55 -18.25 3.13
CA VAL A 178 7.56 -19.30 3.33
C VAL A 178 6.88 -20.62 3.66
N GLU A 179 5.91 -20.60 4.58
CA GLU A 179 5.18 -21.79 4.98
C GLU A 179 4.32 -22.35 3.84
N ALA A 180 3.62 -21.50 3.09
CA ALA A 180 2.87 -21.92 1.90
C ALA A 180 3.80 -22.58 0.86
N ARG A 181 5.00 -22.04 0.63
CA ARG A 181 6.01 -22.63 -0.28
C ARG A 181 6.60 -23.93 0.25
N ARG A 182 6.65 -24.13 1.58
CA ARG A 182 7.09 -25.38 2.21
C ARG A 182 6.06 -26.47 1.96
N ILE A 183 4.80 -26.20 2.31
CA ILE A 183 3.69 -27.16 2.14
C ILE A 183 3.49 -27.50 0.66
N LEU A 184 3.57 -26.52 -0.25
CA LEU A 184 3.45 -26.77 -1.69
C LEU A 184 4.52 -27.77 -2.18
N ARG A 185 5.77 -27.61 -1.72
CA ARG A 185 6.86 -28.54 -2.07
C ARG A 185 6.64 -29.94 -1.49
N GLU A 186 6.06 -30.06 -0.31
CA GLU A 186 5.74 -31.36 0.29
C GLU A 186 4.61 -32.07 -0.45
N VAL A 187 3.65 -31.31 -1.00
CA VAL A 187 2.55 -31.84 -1.81
C VAL A 187 2.99 -32.22 -3.22
N ASP A 188 3.88 -31.44 -3.85
CA ASP A 188 4.38 -31.73 -5.21
C ASP A 188 5.40 -32.90 -5.25
N VAL A 189 6.01 -33.25 -4.11
CA VAL A 189 7.01 -34.33 -3.99
C VAL A 189 6.38 -35.66 -3.51
N ALA A 190 5.16 -35.62 -2.96
CA ALA A 190 4.39 -36.79 -2.53
C ALA A 190 3.61 -37.44 -3.69
#